data_AF-A0A961Y6T5-F1
#
_entry.id   AF-A0A961Y6T5-F1
#
_cell.length_a   1.000
_cell.length_b   1.000
_cell.length_c   1.000
_cell.angle_alpha   90.00
_cell.angle_beta   90.00
_cell.angle_gamma   90.00
#
_symmetry.space_group_name_H-M   'P 1'
#
loop_
_entity.id
_entity.type
_entity.pdbx_description
1 polymer ?
#
loop_
_entity_poly.entity_id
_entity_poly.type
_entity_poly.pdbx_seq_one_letter_code
_entity_poly.pdbx_strand_id
1 'polypeptide(L)'
;EAVEILSRPEYVGADYEVIANSMTGTFEYEKGDKRDVPDFNVFFRYYATYPYYSDAVWYLTQMRRWGQIGEYKPDSWYDEVAKSVYQPAIYLKAAEMLVAEGKAKKEDFPWDTDGYREPTPGTDIIDGIAYDGHTPNAYIDSLPIGLKGKQKVDGTEVVGG
;
A
#
# COMPACT_ATOMS: atom_id res chain seq x y z
N GLU A 1 18.34 -10.91 -16.25
CA GLU A 1 18.68 -9.46 -16.33
C GLU A 1 18.42 -8.67 -15.04
N ALA A 2 17.18 -8.40 -14.59
CA ALA A 2 16.95 -7.54 -13.40
C ALA A 2 17.68 -8.02 -12.13
N VAL A 3 17.63 -9.33 -11.85
CA VAL A 3 18.35 -9.97 -10.74
C VAL A 3 19.87 -9.82 -10.89
N GLU A 4 20.40 -9.97 -12.11
CA GLU A 4 21.83 -9.83 -12.39
C GLU A 4 22.33 -8.41 -12.14
N ILE A 5 21.50 -7.39 -12.43
CA ILE A 5 21.81 -5.99 -12.14
C ILE A 5 21.85 -5.77 -10.62
N LEU A 6 20.82 -6.23 -9.90
CA LEU A 6 20.73 -6.05 -8.45
C LEU A 6 21.87 -6.75 -7.68
N SER A 7 22.35 -7.88 -8.18
CA SER A 7 23.46 -8.63 -7.57
C SER A 7 24.84 -7.99 -7.72
N ARG A 8 25.00 -6.96 -8.54
CA ARG A 8 26.31 -6.29 -8.68
C ARG A 8 26.65 -5.52 -7.40
N PRO A 9 27.95 -5.40 -7.04
CA PRO A 9 28.37 -4.73 -5.79
C PRO A 9 28.04 -3.24 -5.75
N GLU A 10 27.78 -2.60 -6.90
CA GLU A 10 27.34 -1.20 -6.97
C GLU A 10 25.85 -1.02 -6.61
N TYR A 11 25.08 -2.11 -6.55
CA TYR A 11 23.66 -2.12 -6.17
C TYR A 11 23.46 -2.83 -4.82
N VAL A 12 22.68 -3.91 -4.77
CA VAL A 12 22.41 -4.65 -3.52
C VAL A 12 23.64 -5.48 -3.14
N GLY A 13 24.35 -6.03 -4.13
CA GLY A 13 25.59 -6.80 -3.91
C GLY A 13 25.38 -8.14 -3.21
N ALA A 14 24.14 -8.66 -3.17
CA ALA A 14 23.83 -9.98 -2.64
C ALA A 14 23.85 -11.05 -3.75
N ASP A 15 24.05 -12.31 -3.35
CA ASP A 15 24.14 -13.45 -4.25
C ASP A 15 22.92 -13.54 -5.18
N TYR A 16 23.20 -13.81 -6.47
CA TYR A 16 22.17 -13.92 -7.51
C TYR A 16 21.06 -14.90 -7.13
N GLU A 17 21.41 -16.07 -6.61
CA GLU A 17 20.44 -17.11 -6.25
C GLU A 17 19.49 -16.65 -5.13
N VAL A 18 19.98 -15.82 -4.20
CA VAL A 18 19.17 -15.26 -3.10
C VAL A 18 18.17 -14.23 -3.65
N ILE A 19 18.61 -13.34 -4.54
CA ILE A 19 17.72 -12.32 -5.14
C ILE A 19 16.74 -12.99 -6.13
N ALA A 20 17.17 -14.01 -6.87
CA ALA A 20 16.34 -14.72 -7.82
C ALA A 20 15.10 -15.34 -7.16
N ASN A 21 15.24 -15.88 -5.94
CA ASN A 21 14.16 -16.51 -5.19
C ASN A 21 12.96 -15.59 -4.88
N SER A 22 13.09 -14.26 -4.95
CA SER A 22 11.94 -13.36 -4.80
C SER A 22 11.47 -12.76 -6.14
N MET A 23 12.29 -12.84 -7.19
CA MET A 23 12.09 -12.12 -8.44
C MET A 23 11.55 -12.98 -9.59
N THR A 24 11.55 -14.31 -9.46
CA THR A 24 11.14 -15.23 -10.52
C THR A 24 9.77 -15.86 -10.34
N GLY A 25 8.93 -15.32 -9.44
CA GLY A 25 7.56 -15.79 -9.27
C GLY A 25 7.43 -17.15 -8.56
N THR A 26 8.47 -17.63 -7.89
CA THR A 26 8.41 -18.78 -6.99
C THR A 26 9.00 -18.37 -5.66
N PHE A 27 8.38 -18.75 -4.55
CA PHE A 27 8.89 -18.44 -3.22
C PHE A 27 9.08 -19.73 -2.41
N GLU A 28 10.23 -19.85 -1.74
CA GLU A 28 10.53 -20.95 -0.83
C GLU A 28 10.25 -20.50 0.61
N TYR A 29 9.14 -20.98 1.19
CA TYR A 29 8.71 -20.59 2.55
C TYR A 29 9.48 -21.35 3.63
N GLU A 30 9.73 -22.63 3.37
CA GLU A 30 10.54 -23.53 4.18
C GLU A 30 11.38 -24.40 3.25
N LYS A 31 12.43 -25.03 3.77
CA LYS A 31 13.31 -25.90 2.98
C LYS A 31 12.50 -26.99 2.26
N GLY A 32 12.40 -26.87 0.93
CA GLY A 32 11.63 -27.77 0.08
C GLY A 32 10.17 -27.38 -0.19
N ASP A 33 9.61 -26.39 0.49
CA ASP A 33 8.26 -25.85 0.20
C ASP A 33 8.37 -24.67 -0.77
N LYS A 34 8.41 -25.00 -2.06
CA LYS A 34 8.42 -24.04 -3.16
C LYS A 34 7.03 -23.95 -3.78
N ARG A 35 6.48 -22.74 -3.80
CA ARG A 35 5.16 -22.48 -4.39
C ARG A 35 5.29 -21.51 -5.57
N ASP A 36 4.49 -21.77 -6.59
CA ASP A 36 4.35 -20.86 -7.72
C ASP A 36 3.45 -19.68 -7.30
N VAL A 37 4.02 -18.49 -7.34
CA VAL A 37 3.40 -17.22 -6.95
C VAL A 37 3.80 -16.18 -8.01
N PRO A 38 3.25 -16.26 -9.23
CA PRO A 38 3.70 -15.45 -10.36
C PRO A 38 3.51 -13.94 -10.16
N ASP A 39 2.63 -13.55 -9.23
CA ASP A 39 2.37 -12.17 -8.81
C ASP A 39 2.98 -11.85 -7.43
N PHE A 40 4.02 -12.58 -6.99
CA PHE A 40 4.69 -12.29 -5.72
C PHE A 40 5.26 -10.86 -5.67
N ASN A 41 5.89 -10.43 -6.77
CA ASN A 41 6.32 -9.05 -6.99
C ASN A 41 5.68 -8.50 -8.26
N VAL A 42 4.78 -7.52 -8.10
CA VAL A 42 4.16 -6.80 -9.22
C VAL A 42 4.67 -5.36 -9.26
N PHE A 43 5.44 -5.03 -10.30
CA PHE A 43 6.05 -3.70 -10.42
C PHE A 43 5.21 -2.69 -11.22
N PHE A 44 4.22 -3.13 -11.99
CA PHE A 44 3.46 -2.23 -12.88
C PHE A 44 2.01 -2.63 -13.13
N ARG A 45 1.72 -3.94 -13.32
CA ARG A 45 0.36 -4.44 -13.55
C ARG A 45 -0.60 -4.01 -12.43
N TYR A 46 -1.91 -4.03 -12.74
CA TYR A 46 -2.97 -3.75 -11.78
C TYR A 46 -2.86 -2.37 -11.12
N TYR A 47 -2.28 -1.40 -11.85
CA TYR A 47 -2.04 -0.05 -11.38
C TYR A 47 -1.14 0.04 -10.14
N ALA A 48 -0.22 -0.92 -9.97
CA ALA A 48 0.65 -1.02 -8.78
C ALA A 48 1.48 0.24 -8.50
N THR A 49 1.80 1.03 -9.53
CA THR A 49 2.60 2.26 -9.39
C THR A 49 1.76 3.53 -9.23
N TYR A 50 0.44 3.45 -9.39
CA TYR A 50 -0.42 4.60 -9.20
C TYR A 50 -0.54 4.92 -7.70
N PRO A 51 -0.25 6.16 -7.28
CA PRO A 51 -0.26 6.52 -5.86
C PRO A 51 -1.69 6.78 -5.38
N TYR A 52 -2.42 5.74 -5.01
CA TYR A 52 -3.77 5.87 -4.46
C TYR A 52 -3.76 6.51 -3.07
N TYR A 53 -4.63 7.50 -2.86
CA TYR A 53 -4.89 8.11 -1.55
C TYR A 53 -5.32 7.09 -0.52
N SER A 54 -6.12 6.08 -0.91
CA SER A 54 -6.53 4.99 -0.02
C SER A 54 -5.34 4.26 0.60
N ASP A 55 -4.21 4.12 -0.11
CA ASP A 55 -3.04 3.42 0.40
C ASP A 55 -2.34 4.28 1.48
N ALA A 56 -2.23 5.59 1.25
CA ALA A 56 -1.74 6.55 2.23
C ALA A 56 -2.64 6.61 3.49
N VAL A 57 -3.96 6.66 3.28
CA VAL A 57 -4.95 6.64 4.38
C VAL A 57 -4.81 5.36 5.19
N TRP A 58 -4.59 4.21 4.56
CA TRP A 58 -4.40 2.95 5.28
C TRP A 58 -3.20 3.02 6.21
N TYR A 59 -2.04 3.52 5.74
CA TYR A 59 -0.88 3.73 6.60
C TYR A 59 -1.19 4.64 7.79
N LEU A 60 -1.84 5.78 7.54
CA LEU A 60 -2.23 6.71 8.60
C LEU A 60 -3.18 6.06 9.62
N THR A 61 -4.12 5.22 9.18
CA THR A 61 -5.00 4.48 10.11
C THR A 61 -4.22 3.48 10.96
N GLN A 62 -3.21 2.80 10.41
CA GLN A 62 -2.36 1.90 11.21
C GLN A 62 -1.47 2.67 12.18
N MET A 63 -0.94 3.83 11.78
CA MET A 63 -0.19 4.73 12.68
C MET A 63 -1.08 5.23 13.82
N ARG A 64 -2.36 5.52 13.53
CA ARG A 64 -3.36 5.88 14.55
C ARG A 64 -3.65 4.69 15.48
N ARG A 65 -3.96 3.53 14.91
CA ARG A 65 -4.25 2.28 15.63
C ARG A 65 -3.16 1.95 16.65
N TRP A 66 -1.88 2.10 16.26
CA TRP A 66 -0.72 1.77 17.07
C TRP A 66 -0.11 2.94 17.84
N GLY A 67 -0.79 4.09 17.89
CA GLY A 67 -0.42 5.21 18.75
C GLY A 67 0.73 6.09 18.26
N GLN A 68 1.25 5.88 17.05
CA GLN A 68 2.17 6.83 16.40
C GLN A 68 1.47 8.16 16.11
N ILE A 69 0.18 8.10 15.77
CA ILE A 69 -0.73 9.25 15.80
C ILE A 69 -1.58 9.11 17.07
N GLY A 70 -1.12 9.70 18.16
CA GLY A 70 -1.73 9.54 19.49
C GLY A 70 -3.10 10.22 19.65
N GLU A 71 -3.47 11.11 18.74
CA GLU A 71 -4.71 11.87 18.81
C GLU A 71 -5.73 11.43 17.76
N TYR A 72 -7.01 11.57 18.10
CA TYR A 72 -8.07 11.48 17.11
C TYR A 72 -7.92 12.54 16.02
N LYS A 73 -8.25 12.12 14.79
CA LYS A 73 -8.32 12.98 13.62
C LYS A 73 -9.63 12.69 12.88
N PRO A 74 -10.35 13.72 12.41
CA PRO A 74 -11.53 13.51 11.57
C PRO A 74 -11.14 12.88 10.23
N ASP A 75 -12.09 12.24 9.54
CA ASP A 75 -11.83 11.60 8.23
C ASP A 75 -11.21 12.59 7.22
N SER A 76 -11.63 13.86 7.23
CA SER A 76 -11.09 14.91 6.37
C SER A 76 -9.58 15.13 6.54
N TRP A 77 -9.05 14.96 7.75
CA TRP A 77 -7.62 15.12 8.00
C TRP A 77 -6.80 14.03 7.30
N TYR A 78 -7.31 12.80 7.25
CA TYR A 78 -6.62 11.70 6.55
C TYR A 78 -6.58 11.96 5.04
N ASP A 79 -7.70 12.42 4.46
CA ASP A 79 -7.79 12.82 3.05
C ASP A 79 -6.82 13.98 2.71
N GLU A 80 -6.83 15.03 3.53
CA GLU A 80 -5.96 16.20 3.34
C GLU A 80 -4.47 15.82 3.41
N VAL A 81 -4.09 14.99 4.39
CA VAL A 81 -2.70 14.53 4.53
C VAL A 81 -2.31 13.63 3.36
N ALA A 82 -3.16 12.68 2.97
CA ALA A 82 -2.92 11.82 1.81
C ALA A 82 -2.70 12.67 0.54
N LYS A 83 -3.57 13.64 0.27
CA LYS A 83 -3.48 14.56 -0.87
C LYS A 83 -2.26 15.47 -0.86
N SER A 84 -1.70 15.77 0.31
CA SER A 84 -0.50 16.59 0.41
C SER A 84 0.78 15.85 -0.03
N VAL A 85 0.78 14.51 0.00
CA VAL A 85 1.99 13.69 -0.27
C VAL A 85 1.83 12.85 -1.53
N TYR A 86 0.67 12.20 -1.72
CA TYR A 86 0.41 11.38 -2.88
C TYR A 86 -0.04 12.30 -4.02
N GLN A 87 0.66 12.27 -5.16
CA GLN A 87 0.44 13.22 -6.26
C GLN A 87 0.01 12.49 -7.55
N PRO A 88 -1.17 11.83 -7.56
CA PRO A 88 -1.65 11.08 -8.73
C PRO A 88 -1.84 11.95 -9.97
N ALA A 89 -2.17 13.23 -9.82
CA ALA A 89 -2.27 14.16 -10.95
C ALA A 89 -0.93 14.31 -11.71
N ILE A 90 0.19 14.35 -10.99
CA ILE A 90 1.54 14.39 -11.59
C ILE A 90 1.83 13.07 -12.30
N TYR A 91 1.48 11.95 -11.67
CA TYR A 91 1.64 10.61 -12.24
C TYR A 91 0.86 10.47 -13.56
N LEU A 92 -0.43 10.84 -13.58
CA LEU A 92 -1.27 10.74 -14.78
C LEU A 92 -0.80 11.67 -15.90
N LYS A 93 -0.28 12.85 -15.56
CA LYS A 93 0.34 13.74 -16.56
C LYS A 93 1.56 13.09 -17.23
N ALA A 94 2.41 12.41 -16.45
CA ALA A 94 3.54 11.67 -17.01
C ALA A 94 3.07 10.46 -17.84
N ALA A 95 2.04 9.75 -17.38
CA ALA A 95 1.42 8.66 -18.11
C ALA A 95 0.86 9.12 -19.46
N GLU A 96 0.20 10.30 -19.50
CA GLU A 96 -0.38 10.86 -20.73
C GLU A 96 0.71 11.11 -21.78
N MET A 97 1.86 11.64 -21.36
CA MET A 97 3.02 11.83 -22.24
C MET A 97 3.54 10.50 -22.78
N LEU A 98 3.67 9.48 -21.94
CA LEU A 98 4.15 8.15 -22.36
C LEU A 98 3.17 7.47 -23.33
N VAL A 99 1.86 7.63 -23.12
CA VAL A 99 0.83 7.13 -24.04
C VAL A 99 0.88 7.88 -25.37
N ALA A 100 1.01 9.21 -25.36
CA ALA A 100 1.13 10.01 -26.57
C ALA A 100 2.39 9.66 -27.39
N GLU A 101 3.49 9.29 -26.72
CA GLU A 101 4.72 8.81 -27.34
C GLU A 101 4.66 7.34 -27.80
N GLY A 102 3.56 6.62 -27.52
CA GLY A 102 3.41 5.20 -27.86
C GLY A 102 4.27 4.25 -27.01
N LYS A 103 4.75 4.72 -25.85
CA LYS A 103 5.60 3.94 -24.91
C LYS A 103 4.81 3.17 -23.86
N ALA A 104 3.54 3.50 -23.67
CA ALA A 104 2.62 2.82 -22.76
C ALA A 104 1.22 2.75 -23.39
N LYS A 105 0.38 1.82 -22.92
CA LYS A 105 -1.01 1.73 -23.38
C LYS A 105 -1.91 2.56 -22.48
N LYS A 106 -3.04 3.03 -23.03
CA LYS A 106 -4.02 3.79 -22.24
C LYS A 106 -4.57 2.92 -21.11
N GLU A 107 -4.77 1.64 -21.34
CA GLU A 107 -5.38 0.71 -20.38
C GLU A 107 -4.46 0.41 -19.18
N ASP A 108 -3.17 0.75 -19.26
CA ASP A 108 -2.18 0.53 -18.21
C ASP A 108 -2.32 1.51 -17.03
N PHE A 109 -3.21 2.51 -17.12
CA PHE A 109 -3.37 3.54 -16.10
C PHE A 109 -4.85 3.77 -15.71
N PRO A 110 -5.14 4.13 -14.45
CA PRO A 110 -6.50 4.39 -13.99
C PRO A 110 -6.89 5.85 -14.26
N TRP A 111 -7.43 6.16 -15.43
CA TRP A 111 -7.76 7.55 -15.81
C TRP A 111 -8.98 8.14 -15.08
N ASP A 112 -9.92 7.28 -14.71
CA ASP A 112 -11.23 7.68 -14.20
C ASP A 112 -11.35 7.55 -12.67
N THR A 113 -10.25 7.23 -11.98
CA THR A 113 -10.23 7.17 -10.51
C THR A 113 -10.27 8.57 -9.91
N ASP A 114 -10.91 8.69 -8.75
CA ASP A 114 -10.83 9.87 -7.88
C ASP A 114 -9.58 9.87 -6.99
N GLY A 115 -8.68 8.91 -7.19
CA GLY A 115 -7.48 8.68 -6.41
C GLY A 115 -7.66 7.68 -5.28
N TYR A 116 -8.87 7.16 -5.05
CA TYR A 116 -9.13 6.10 -4.09
C TYR A 116 -9.38 4.76 -4.81
N ARG A 117 -8.97 3.67 -4.15
CA ARG A 117 -9.37 2.33 -4.56
C ARG A 117 -10.81 2.06 -4.09
N GLU A 118 -11.48 1.17 -4.80
CA GLU A 118 -12.71 0.54 -4.30
C GLU A 118 -12.46 -0.12 -2.93
N PRO A 119 -13.48 -0.18 -2.06
CA PRO A 119 -13.35 -0.83 -0.76
C PRO A 119 -12.82 -2.26 -0.88
N THR A 120 -11.78 -2.57 -0.12
CA THR A 120 -11.24 -3.93 -0.04
C THR A 120 -12.17 -4.78 0.81
N PRO A 121 -12.80 -5.83 0.26
CA PRO A 121 -13.72 -6.66 1.03
C PRO A 121 -12.96 -7.47 2.08
N GLY A 122 -13.63 -7.76 3.20
CA GLY A 122 -13.04 -8.52 4.29
C GLY A 122 -12.54 -9.91 3.87
N THR A 123 -13.13 -10.52 2.84
CA THR A 123 -12.67 -11.81 2.28
C THR A 123 -11.26 -11.79 1.73
N ASP A 124 -10.77 -10.60 1.37
CA ASP A 124 -9.46 -10.39 0.73
C ASP A 124 -8.43 -9.90 1.75
N ILE A 125 -8.83 -9.71 3.01
CA ILE A 125 -7.98 -9.27 4.11
C ILE A 125 -7.82 -10.41 5.11
N ILE A 126 -6.58 -10.63 5.56
CA ILE A 126 -6.20 -11.77 6.40
C ILE A 126 -7.02 -11.92 7.70
N ASP A 127 -7.51 -10.82 8.26
CA ASP A 127 -8.29 -10.79 9.50
C ASP A 127 -9.81 -10.61 9.27
N GLY A 128 -10.27 -10.62 8.02
CA GLY A 128 -11.70 -10.56 7.68
C GLY A 128 -12.32 -9.17 7.75
N ILE A 129 -11.57 -8.12 8.06
CA ILE A 129 -12.10 -6.77 8.30
C ILE A 129 -11.96 -5.93 7.03
N ALA A 130 -13.09 -5.55 6.45
CA ALA A 130 -13.12 -4.73 5.24
C ALA A 130 -12.49 -3.35 5.46
N TYR A 131 -11.85 -2.82 4.43
CA TYR A 131 -11.20 -1.52 4.44
C TYR A 131 -11.78 -0.60 3.36
N ASP A 132 -12.23 0.58 3.75
CA ASP A 132 -12.60 1.67 2.85
C ASP A 132 -11.81 2.93 3.22
N GLY A 133 -10.99 3.40 2.29
CA GLY A 133 -10.16 4.60 2.46
C GLY A 133 -10.96 5.90 2.59
N HIS A 134 -12.25 5.90 2.24
CA HIS A 134 -13.12 7.07 2.41
C HIS A 134 -13.64 7.23 3.85
N THR A 135 -13.67 6.14 4.62
CA THR A 135 -14.19 6.14 6.00
C THR A 135 -13.16 5.58 6.99
N PRO A 136 -11.98 6.22 7.14
CA PRO A 136 -10.89 5.69 7.95
C PRO A 136 -11.26 5.50 9.42
N ASN A 137 -12.06 6.38 10.03
CA ASN A 137 -12.49 6.18 11.41
C ASN A 137 -13.43 4.98 11.58
N ALA A 138 -14.32 4.72 10.62
CA ALA A 138 -15.18 3.53 10.65
C ALA A 138 -14.35 2.24 10.60
N TYR A 139 -13.30 2.22 9.77
CA TYR A 139 -12.35 1.12 9.74
C TYR A 139 -11.59 0.97 11.07
N ILE A 140 -11.01 2.05 11.61
CA ILE A 140 -10.29 2.02 12.91
C ILE A 140 -11.18 1.43 14.03
N ASP A 141 -12.44 1.86 14.09
CA ASP A 141 -13.36 1.44 15.15
C ASP A 141 -13.79 -0.03 15.01
N SER A 142 -13.77 -0.57 13.80
CA SER A 142 -14.08 -1.98 13.52
C SER A 142 -12.98 -2.95 14.00
N LEU A 143 -11.73 -2.47 14.17
CA LEU A 143 -10.59 -3.31 14.52
C LEU A 143 -10.68 -3.74 16.00
N PRO A 144 -10.39 -5.00 16.34
CA PRO A 144 -10.51 -5.49 17.73
C PRO A 144 -9.46 -4.89 18.67
N ILE A 145 -8.26 -4.59 18.17
CA ILE A 145 -7.10 -4.13 18.95
C ILE A 145 -6.55 -2.84 18.33
N GLY A 146 -6.29 -1.84 19.18
CA GLY A 146 -5.70 -0.55 18.83
C GLY A 146 -6.47 0.62 19.46
N LEU A 147 -5.94 1.83 19.29
CA LEU A 147 -6.66 3.06 19.65
C LEU A 147 -7.87 3.26 18.75
N LYS A 148 -9.03 3.46 19.36
CA LYS A 148 -10.33 3.69 18.70
C LYS A 148 -10.89 5.07 19.01
N GLY A 149 -11.74 5.59 18.14
CA GLY A 149 -12.41 6.88 18.31
C GLY A 149 -11.48 7.93 18.92
N LYS A 150 -11.88 8.51 20.05
CA LYS A 150 -11.12 9.57 20.74
C LYS A 150 -10.13 9.07 21.81
N GLN A 151 -9.86 7.76 21.86
CA GLN A 151 -8.89 7.18 22.78
C GLN A 151 -7.48 7.76 22.58
N LYS A 152 -6.73 7.94 23.66
CA LYS A 152 -5.32 8.34 23.66
C LYS A 152 -4.55 7.43 24.61
N VAL A 153 -3.24 7.40 24.50
CA VAL A 153 -2.36 6.74 25.48
C VAL A 153 -1.88 7.78 26.48
N ASP A 154 -2.11 7.53 27.77
CA ASP A 154 -1.53 8.28 28.89
C ASP A 154 -0.71 7.32 29.76
N GLY A 155 0.61 7.48 29.76
CA GLY A 155 1.52 6.50 30.34
C GLY A 155 1.38 5.12 29.70
N THR A 156 0.89 4.14 30.48
CA THR A 156 0.60 2.77 30.01
C THR A 156 -0.89 2.48 29.86
N GLU A 157 -1.75 3.48 30.06
CA GLU A 157 -3.20 3.33 30.03
C GLU A 157 -3.80 3.94 28.76
N VAL A 158 -4.86 3.31 28.27
CA VAL A 158 -5.70 3.88 27.21
C VAL A 158 -6.81 4.69 27.88
N VAL A 159 -6.85 5.99 27.59
CA VAL A 159 -7.79 6.96 28.18
C VAL A 159 -8.65 7.62 27.10
N GLY A 160 -9.82 8.11 27.49
CA GLY A 160 -10.77 8.74 26.55
C GLY A 160 -11.59 7.74 25.73
N GLY A 161 -12.69 8.21 25.17
CA GLY A 161 -13.67 7.43 24.41
C GLY A 161 -14.71 8.38 23.84
#